data_AF-F2L6W7-F1
#
_entry.id   AF-F2L6W7-F1
#
_cell.length_a   1.000
_cell.length_b   1.000
_cell.length_c   1.000
_cell.angle_alpha   90.00
_cell.angle_beta   90.00
_cell.angle_gamma   90.00
#
_symmetry.space_group_name_H-M   'P 1'
#
loop_
_entity.id
_entity.type
_entity.pdbx_description
1 polymer ?
#
loop_
_entity_poly.entity_id
_entity_poly.type
_entity_poly.pdbx_seq_one_letter_code
_entity_poly.pdbx_strand_id
1 'polypeptide(L)'
;MSRAEQLPDAEDAVTEHAREHLRATDHATLARCRRRLRALLPELPDTLEELRARMEAIRGREIDLQITDPGTLKLPSGLWSQLRATGDRPARDLIWVDRRTSPFARTVVACHEFGHMICGHDPQPTREAVADPKPLTELAPRLSLDPAQISAVIGRCGEPYEPGSPEWQREREAELTGRILAQHILDPDRARSRGLLRALKGRR
;
A
#
# COMPACT_ATOMS: atom_id res chain seq x y z
N MET A 1 3.20 10.54 -57.98
CA MET A 1 2.15 10.51 -56.95
C MET A 1 2.58 9.52 -55.88
N SER A 2 2.75 10.02 -54.66
CA SER A 2 3.59 9.45 -53.59
C SER A 2 2.94 8.26 -52.88
N ARG A 3 3.71 7.19 -52.66
CA ARG A 3 3.36 6.04 -51.83
C ARG A 3 3.88 6.35 -50.43
N ALA A 4 2.98 6.71 -49.53
CA ALA A 4 3.31 7.00 -48.14
C ALA A 4 3.88 5.73 -47.47
N GLU A 5 5.15 5.78 -47.11
CA GLU A 5 5.76 4.86 -46.15
C GLU A 5 5.11 5.11 -44.78
N GLN A 6 4.36 4.14 -44.29
CA GLN A 6 3.93 4.09 -42.90
C GLN A 6 5.16 3.74 -42.06
N LEU A 7 5.70 4.75 -41.38
CA LEU A 7 6.61 4.57 -40.25
C LEU A 7 5.82 3.90 -39.11
N PRO A 8 6.35 2.85 -38.47
CA PRO A 8 5.72 2.30 -37.28
C PRO A 8 5.81 3.32 -36.13
N ASP A 9 4.66 3.60 -35.50
CA ASP A 9 4.57 4.43 -34.31
C ASP A 9 5.49 3.91 -33.20
N ALA A 10 6.36 4.78 -32.70
CA ALA A 10 7.40 4.47 -31.72
C ALA A 10 6.88 4.16 -30.31
N GLU A 11 5.56 4.03 -30.11
CA GLU A 11 4.94 3.78 -28.80
C GLU A 11 4.52 2.31 -28.57
N ASP A 12 4.44 1.47 -29.63
CA ASP A 12 3.99 0.07 -29.50
C ASP A 12 5.12 -0.94 -29.20
N ALA A 13 6.37 -0.47 -29.18
CA ALA A 13 7.57 -1.29 -28.98
C ALA A 13 8.11 -1.22 -27.54
N VAL A 14 7.23 -1.11 -26.52
CA VAL A 14 7.56 -1.75 -25.24
C VAL A 14 7.60 -3.25 -25.54
N THR A 15 8.79 -3.70 -25.94
CA THR A 15 9.04 -5.02 -26.52
C THR A 15 8.35 -6.12 -25.72
N GLU A 16 7.78 -7.11 -26.41
CA GLU A 16 7.22 -8.34 -25.82
C GLU A 16 8.11 -8.86 -24.67
N HIS A 17 9.43 -8.77 -24.88
CA HIS A 17 10.47 -9.12 -23.92
C HIS A 17 10.44 -8.29 -22.62
N ALA A 18 10.24 -6.97 -22.68
CA ALA A 18 10.07 -6.13 -21.50
C ALA A 18 8.78 -6.48 -20.74
N ARG A 19 7.70 -6.83 -21.45
CA ARG A 19 6.44 -7.27 -20.83
C ARG A 19 6.57 -8.65 -20.16
N GLU A 20 7.28 -9.58 -20.80
CA GLU A 20 7.59 -10.90 -20.22
C GLU A 20 8.50 -10.80 -19.01
N HIS A 21 9.53 -9.95 -19.07
CA HIS A 21 10.41 -9.66 -17.95
C HIS A 21 9.65 -9.04 -16.77
N LEU A 22 8.76 -8.07 -17.04
CA LEU A 22 7.90 -7.47 -16.02
C LEU A 22 6.94 -8.49 -15.40
N ARG A 23 6.37 -9.40 -16.20
CA ARG A 23 5.53 -10.51 -15.70
C ARG A 23 6.32 -11.50 -14.84
N ALA A 24 7.52 -11.88 -15.26
CA ALA A 24 8.39 -12.80 -14.52
C ALA A 24 8.84 -12.20 -13.17
N THR A 25 9.20 -10.92 -13.17
CA THR A 25 9.54 -10.16 -11.95
C THR A 25 8.34 -9.99 -11.04
N ASP A 26 7.14 -9.75 -11.58
CA ASP A 26 5.90 -9.73 -10.83
C ASP A 26 5.57 -11.10 -10.19
N HIS A 27 5.80 -12.20 -10.91
CA HIS A 27 5.60 -13.55 -10.37
C HIS A 27 6.52 -13.84 -9.19
N ALA A 28 7.81 -13.52 -9.31
CA ALA A 28 8.78 -13.68 -8.23
C ALA A 28 8.44 -12.80 -7.02
N THR A 29 8.06 -11.54 -7.27
CA THR A 29 7.64 -10.57 -6.24
C THR A 29 6.38 -11.07 -5.53
N LEU A 30 5.36 -11.49 -6.26
CA LEU A 30 4.13 -12.05 -5.71
C LEU A 30 4.40 -13.30 -4.85
N ALA A 31 5.32 -14.17 -5.28
CA ALA A 31 5.71 -15.33 -4.49
C ALA A 31 6.37 -14.92 -3.16
N ARG A 32 7.20 -13.87 -3.16
CA ARG A 32 7.81 -13.29 -1.94
C ARG A 32 6.75 -12.68 -1.02
N CYS A 33 5.84 -11.87 -1.54
CA CYS A 33 4.71 -11.30 -0.80
C CYS A 33 3.88 -12.40 -0.12
N ARG A 34 3.51 -13.45 -0.86
CA ARG A 34 2.76 -14.60 -0.32
C ARG A 34 3.51 -15.38 0.77
N ARG A 35 4.85 -15.42 0.72
CA ARG A 35 5.64 -16.06 1.79
C ARG A 35 5.63 -15.22 3.06
N ARG A 36 5.91 -13.91 2.95
CA ARG A 36 5.88 -12.99 4.10
C ARG A 36 4.49 -12.93 4.73
N LEU A 37 3.45 -12.81 3.91
CA LEU A 37 2.07 -12.78 4.36
C LEU A 37 1.71 -14.04 5.16
N ARG A 38 2.03 -15.25 4.65
CA ARG A 38 1.77 -16.51 5.37
C ARG A 38 2.58 -16.68 6.65
N ALA A 39 3.78 -16.08 6.72
CA ALA A 39 4.62 -16.15 7.90
C ALA A 39 4.07 -15.27 9.04
N LEU A 40 3.55 -14.09 8.71
CA LEU A 40 3.00 -13.14 9.69
C LEU A 40 1.52 -13.38 10.00
N LEU A 41 0.74 -13.71 8.97
CA LEU A 41 -0.70 -13.93 9.03
C LEU A 41 -1.00 -15.31 8.41
N PRO A 42 -0.77 -16.42 9.17
CA PRO A 42 -1.02 -17.77 8.67
C PRO A 42 -2.50 -17.97 8.29
N GLU A 43 -3.40 -17.29 9.01
CA GLU A 43 -4.79 -17.12 8.65
C GLU A 43 -5.02 -15.66 8.26
N LEU A 44 -5.68 -15.43 7.12
CA LEU A 44 -6.01 -14.08 6.68
C LEU A 44 -7.18 -13.53 7.50
N PRO A 45 -7.15 -12.23 7.86
CA PRO A 45 -8.25 -11.58 8.56
C PRO A 45 -9.44 -11.36 7.62
N ASP A 46 -10.65 -11.52 8.13
CA ASP A 46 -11.87 -11.34 7.33
C ASP A 46 -12.31 -9.87 7.27
N THR A 47 -11.77 -9.01 8.14
CA THR A 47 -12.06 -7.57 8.18
C THR A 47 -10.81 -6.72 8.34
N LEU A 48 -10.91 -5.42 8.01
CA LEU A 48 -9.82 -4.46 8.29
C LEU A 48 -9.53 -4.33 9.78
N GLU A 49 -10.56 -4.47 10.62
CA GLU A 49 -10.40 -4.36 12.07
C GLU A 49 -9.63 -5.56 12.64
N GLU A 50 -9.92 -6.76 12.15
CA GLU A 50 -9.12 -7.94 12.48
C GLU A 50 -7.69 -7.83 11.97
N LEU A 51 -7.49 -7.29 10.76
CA LEU A 51 -6.15 -7.04 10.22
C LEU A 51 -5.38 -6.08 11.12
N ARG A 52 -6.01 -4.97 11.52
CA ARG A 52 -5.45 -3.97 12.44
C ARG A 52 -5.04 -4.62 13.75
N ALA A 53 -5.95 -5.32 14.44
CA ALA A 53 -5.68 -5.95 15.73
C ALA A 53 -4.55 -7.00 15.66
N ARG A 54 -4.52 -7.83 14.60
CA ARG A 54 -3.43 -8.80 14.41
C ARG A 54 -2.09 -8.11 14.17
N MET A 55 -2.09 -7.05 13.37
CA MET A 55 -0.87 -6.29 13.09
C MET A 55 -0.37 -5.52 14.32
N GLU A 56 -1.25 -5.02 15.18
CA GLU A 56 -0.87 -4.42 16.48
C GLU A 56 -0.11 -5.42 17.34
N ALA A 57 -0.64 -6.65 17.46
CA ALA A 57 0.00 -7.72 18.21
C ALA A 57 1.36 -8.12 17.61
N ILE A 58 1.45 -8.22 16.28
CA ILE A 58 2.70 -8.54 15.57
C ILE A 58 3.76 -7.45 15.77
N ARG A 59 3.34 -6.18 15.79
CA ARG A 59 4.25 -5.04 15.89
C ARG A 59 4.59 -4.66 17.33
N GLY A 60 3.79 -5.11 18.31
CA GLY A 60 3.88 -4.64 19.69
C GLY A 60 3.62 -3.14 19.82
N ARG A 61 2.81 -2.59 18.91
CA ARG A 61 2.55 -1.15 18.79
C ARG A 61 1.11 -0.92 18.35
N GLU A 62 0.43 0.04 18.96
CA GLU A 62 -0.91 0.48 18.57
C GLU A 62 -0.92 0.97 17.11
N ILE A 63 -1.98 0.67 16.38
CA ILE A 63 -2.21 1.10 15.01
C ILE A 63 -3.54 1.86 14.98
N ASP A 64 -3.43 3.17 14.82
CA ASP A 64 -4.56 4.09 14.63
C ASP A 64 -4.95 4.10 13.15
N LEU A 65 -6.09 3.49 12.81
CA LEU A 65 -6.64 3.51 11.44
C LEU A 65 -7.67 4.63 11.31
N GLN A 66 -7.29 5.72 10.66
CA GLN A 66 -8.14 6.89 10.48
C GLN A 66 -8.66 7.03 9.06
N ILE A 67 -9.98 7.19 8.93
CA ILE A 67 -10.64 7.49 7.65
C ILE A 67 -11.25 8.89 7.74
N THR A 68 -10.53 9.90 7.24
CA THR A 68 -10.96 11.30 7.35
C THR A 68 -10.85 12.03 6.02
N ASP A 69 -11.61 13.12 5.90
CA ASP A 69 -11.58 13.97 4.70
C ASP A 69 -10.42 14.97 4.83
N PRO A 70 -9.49 15.00 3.86
CA PRO A 70 -8.37 15.93 3.89
C PRO A 70 -8.79 17.38 3.55
N GLY A 71 -10.08 17.63 3.28
CA GLY A 71 -10.59 18.94 2.91
C GLY A 71 -10.19 19.32 1.49
N THR A 72 -9.64 20.52 1.33
CA THR A 72 -9.19 21.07 0.04
C THR A 72 -7.83 20.53 -0.41
N LEU A 73 -7.20 19.70 0.41
CA LEU A 73 -5.84 19.22 0.17
C LEU A 73 -5.78 18.13 -0.87
N LYS A 74 -4.69 18.15 -1.64
CA LYS A 74 -4.29 17.09 -2.57
C LYS A 74 -3.25 16.21 -1.88
N LEU A 75 -3.74 15.15 -1.24
CA LEU A 75 -2.93 14.12 -0.57
C LEU A 75 -2.98 12.80 -1.35
N PRO A 76 -2.04 11.85 -1.12
CA PRO A 76 -2.23 10.48 -1.58
C PRO A 76 -3.55 9.92 -1.00
N SER A 77 -4.08 8.85 -1.60
CA SER A 77 -5.33 8.25 -1.11
C SER A 77 -5.19 7.57 0.26
N GLY A 78 -3.95 7.29 0.69
CA GLY A 78 -3.64 6.83 2.03
C GLY A 78 -2.16 7.02 2.35
N LEU A 79 -1.82 6.81 3.62
CA LEU A 79 -0.45 6.81 4.11
C LEU A 79 -0.31 6.03 5.41
N TRP A 80 0.82 5.38 5.56
CA TRP A 80 1.35 4.94 6.85
C TRP A 80 2.43 5.91 7.37
N SER A 81 2.39 6.17 8.68
CA SER A 81 3.39 6.92 9.44
C SER A 81 3.60 6.34 10.84
N GLN A 82 4.78 6.54 11.42
CA GLN A 82 5.06 6.20 12.81
C GLN A 82 5.01 7.45 13.68
N LEU A 83 3.97 7.55 14.52
CA LEU A 83 3.78 8.61 15.49
C LEU A 83 4.68 8.41 16.71
N ARG A 84 5.44 9.45 17.05
CA ARG A 84 6.26 9.48 18.26
C ARG A 84 5.35 9.58 19.48
N ALA A 85 5.86 9.14 20.63
CA ALA A 85 5.17 9.33 21.89
C ALA A 85 5.03 10.83 22.18
N THR A 86 3.85 11.24 22.63
CA THR A 86 3.56 12.57 23.19
C THR A 86 3.39 12.43 24.71
N GLY A 87 3.31 13.54 25.44
CA GLY A 87 3.21 13.49 26.91
C GLY A 87 2.03 12.65 27.44
N ASP A 88 0.98 12.50 26.66
CA ASP A 88 -0.26 11.80 26.99
C ASP A 88 -0.50 10.51 26.17
N ARG A 89 0.32 10.20 25.16
CA ARG A 89 0.13 9.03 24.29
C ARG A 89 1.43 8.30 23.96
N PRO A 90 1.43 6.95 23.99
CA PRO A 90 2.58 6.17 23.55
C PRO A 90 2.85 6.33 22.05
N ALA A 91 4.05 5.90 21.63
CA ALA A 91 4.38 5.80 20.22
C ALA A 91 3.46 4.78 19.54
N ARG A 92 2.94 5.13 18.36
CA ARG A 92 1.95 4.33 17.62
C ARG A 92 2.17 4.44 16.12
N ASP A 93 1.59 3.53 15.36
CA ASP A 93 1.48 3.67 13.91
C ASP A 93 0.17 4.39 13.59
N LEU A 94 0.19 5.23 12.55
CA LEU A 94 -0.99 5.82 11.94
C LEU A 94 -1.13 5.25 10.53
N ILE A 95 -2.29 4.68 10.22
CA ILE A 95 -2.74 4.46 8.85
C ILE A 95 -3.86 5.46 8.60
N TRP A 96 -3.64 6.41 7.69
CA TRP A 96 -4.68 7.32 7.26
C TRP A 96 -5.16 6.96 5.85
N VAL A 97 -6.46 7.10 5.63
CA VAL A 97 -7.12 6.83 4.34
C VAL A 97 -8.08 7.96 4.01
N ASP A 98 -8.02 8.46 2.77
CA ASP A 98 -8.86 9.53 2.27
C ASP A 98 -10.34 9.10 2.21
N ARG A 99 -11.17 9.73 3.03
CA ARG A 99 -12.62 9.49 3.09
C ARG A 99 -13.35 9.86 1.79
N ARG A 100 -12.79 10.67 0.90
CA ARG A 100 -13.42 11.02 -0.39
C ARG A 100 -13.43 9.85 -1.38
N THR A 101 -12.60 8.83 -1.15
CA THR A 101 -12.58 7.60 -1.96
C THR A 101 -13.76 6.68 -1.60
N SER A 102 -14.13 5.75 -2.49
CA SER A 102 -15.22 4.79 -2.25
C SER A 102 -14.88 3.79 -1.13
N PRO A 103 -15.86 3.20 -0.42
CA PRO A 103 -15.58 2.19 0.63
C PRO A 103 -14.70 1.03 0.15
N PHE A 104 -14.89 0.59 -1.10
CA PHE A 104 -14.04 -0.39 -1.75
C PHE A 104 -12.59 0.10 -1.86
N ALA A 105 -12.39 1.31 -2.41
CA ALA A 105 -11.07 1.89 -2.57
C ALA A 105 -10.36 2.12 -1.22
N ARG A 106 -11.08 2.56 -0.18
CA ARG A 106 -10.54 2.70 1.17
C ARG A 106 -9.99 1.39 1.73
N THR A 107 -10.67 0.28 1.47
CA THR A 107 -10.21 -1.05 1.89
C THR A 107 -8.93 -1.45 1.15
N VAL A 108 -8.89 -1.24 -0.16
CA VAL A 108 -7.69 -1.50 -0.98
C VAL A 108 -6.51 -0.67 -0.50
N VAL A 109 -6.72 0.63 -0.25
CA VAL A 109 -5.71 1.55 0.25
C VAL A 109 -5.23 1.14 1.65
N ALA A 110 -6.14 0.88 2.60
CA ALA A 110 -5.75 0.43 3.93
C ALA A 110 -4.91 -0.86 3.86
N CYS A 111 -5.30 -1.81 3.01
CA CYS A 111 -4.54 -3.04 2.81
C CYS A 111 -3.16 -2.80 2.17
N HIS A 112 -3.02 -1.81 1.29
CA HIS A 112 -1.73 -1.38 0.74
C HIS A 112 -0.80 -0.88 1.85
N GLU A 113 -1.31 -0.03 2.75
CA GLU A 113 -0.54 0.50 3.89
C GLU A 113 -0.09 -0.63 4.84
N PHE A 114 -0.97 -1.60 5.14
CA PHE A 114 -0.57 -2.81 5.86
C PHE A 114 0.42 -3.67 5.06
N GLY A 115 0.34 -3.65 3.73
CA GLY A 115 1.29 -4.29 2.84
C GLY A 115 2.72 -3.82 3.06
N HIS A 116 2.93 -2.51 3.31
CA HIS A 116 4.25 -2.00 3.69
C HIS A 116 4.76 -2.62 5.00
N MET A 117 3.90 -2.71 6.02
CA MET A 117 4.28 -3.31 7.31
C MET A 117 4.64 -4.79 7.16
N ILE A 118 3.84 -5.56 6.41
CA ILE A 118 4.03 -7.01 6.20
C ILE A 118 5.29 -7.30 5.39
N CYS A 119 5.63 -6.42 4.45
CA CYS A 119 6.86 -6.52 3.68
C CYS A 119 8.10 -6.08 4.44
N GLY A 120 7.95 -5.53 5.66
CA GLY A 120 9.06 -5.05 6.48
C GLY A 120 9.66 -3.75 5.95
N HIS A 121 8.87 -2.94 5.25
CA HIS A 121 9.31 -1.62 4.83
C HIS A 121 9.31 -0.67 6.01
N ASP A 122 10.20 0.30 6.00
CA ASP A 122 10.09 1.44 6.90
C ASP A 122 9.01 2.41 6.40
N PRO A 123 8.30 3.12 7.30
CA PRO A 123 7.55 4.29 6.87
C PRO A 123 8.57 5.27 6.30
N GLN A 124 8.51 5.52 4.98
CA GLN A 124 9.56 6.25 4.29
C GLN A 124 9.75 7.65 4.90
N PRO A 125 10.98 8.03 5.27
CA PRO A 125 11.30 9.42 5.56
C PRO A 125 11.46 10.13 4.23
N THR A 126 10.49 10.95 3.78
CA THR A 126 10.79 11.82 2.63
C THR A 126 11.62 13.01 3.10
N ARG A 127 12.81 13.13 2.51
CA ARG A 127 13.87 14.08 2.91
C ARG A 127 13.96 15.30 1.99
N GLU A 128 12.96 15.54 1.15
CA GLU A 128 12.97 16.67 0.22
C GLU A 128 11.78 17.58 0.49
N ALA A 129 12.13 18.77 0.98
CA ALA A 129 11.27 19.75 1.60
C ALA A 129 10.28 20.34 0.59
N VAL A 130 9.01 20.40 0.99
CA VAL A 130 8.04 21.21 0.25
C VAL A 130 8.06 22.65 0.72
N ALA A 131 8.08 23.55 -0.26
CA ALA A 131 8.22 24.99 -0.08
C ALA A 131 7.02 25.68 0.61
N ASP A 132 5.88 25.00 0.79
CA ASP A 132 4.80 25.50 1.65
C ASP A 132 3.97 24.35 2.29
N PRO A 133 4.22 23.98 3.56
CA PRO A 133 3.48 22.95 4.27
C PRO A 133 2.13 23.42 4.83
N LYS A 134 1.76 24.70 4.70
CA LYS A 134 0.52 25.27 5.28
C LYS A 134 -0.73 24.44 5.05
N PRO A 135 -0.97 23.88 3.85
CA PRO A 135 -2.16 23.08 3.62
C PRO A 135 -2.19 21.83 4.54
N LEU A 136 -1.05 21.17 4.79
CA LEU A 136 -0.99 20.01 5.69
C LEU A 136 -0.90 20.35 7.18
N THR A 137 -0.43 21.53 7.55
CA THR A 137 -0.44 21.99 8.95
C THR A 137 -1.86 21.99 9.53
N GLU A 138 -2.89 22.21 8.69
CA GLU A 138 -4.30 22.13 9.10
C GLU A 138 -4.78 20.70 9.42
N LEU A 139 -4.15 19.68 8.82
CA LEU A 139 -4.43 18.28 9.12
C LEU A 139 -3.60 17.72 10.26
N ALA A 140 -2.46 18.33 10.59
CA ALA A 140 -1.60 17.83 11.65
C ALA A 140 -2.34 17.64 12.99
N PRO A 141 -3.23 18.54 13.43
CA PRO A 141 -4.06 18.29 14.62
C PRO A 141 -5.07 17.15 14.41
N ARG A 142 -5.68 17.03 13.23
CA ARG A 142 -6.68 16.00 12.93
C ARG A 142 -6.08 14.60 12.89
N LEU A 143 -4.86 14.48 12.34
CA LEU A 143 -4.13 13.23 12.15
C LEU A 143 -3.05 12.99 13.22
N SER A 144 -2.90 13.93 14.18
CA SER A 144 -1.85 13.91 15.21
C SER A 144 -0.42 13.78 14.63
N LEU A 145 -0.11 14.52 13.57
CA LEU A 145 1.19 14.48 12.90
C LEU A 145 2.16 15.55 13.44
N ASP A 146 3.45 15.21 13.52
CA ASP A 146 4.56 16.15 13.78
C ASP A 146 5.11 16.76 12.46
N PRO A 147 5.91 17.85 12.52
CA PRO A 147 6.43 18.51 11.32
C PRO A 147 7.27 17.62 10.39
N ALA A 148 8.01 16.65 10.93
CA ALA A 148 8.79 15.73 10.10
C ALA A 148 7.87 14.78 9.33
N GLN A 149 6.78 14.36 9.96
CA GLN A 149 5.75 13.53 9.31
C GLN A 149 4.93 14.32 8.29
N ILE A 150 4.67 15.61 8.54
CA ILE A 150 4.07 16.48 7.54
C ILE A 150 4.95 16.49 6.28
N SER A 151 6.24 16.80 6.41
CA SER A 151 7.18 16.76 5.28
C SER A 151 7.17 15.40 4.56
N ALA A 152 7.11 14.31 5.34
CA ALA A 152 7.01 12.94 4.83
C ALA A 152 5.83 12.74 3.86
N VAL A 153 4.66 13.30 4.21
CA VAL A 153 3.44 13.19 3.40
C VAL A 153 3.52 14.04 2.14
N ILE A 154 4.05 15.27 2.22
CA ILE A 154 4.08 16.14 1.04
C ILE A 154 5.04 15.62 -0.02
N GLY A 155 6.19 15.04 0.37
CA GLY A 155 7.12 14.41 -0.58
C GLY A 155 6.51 13.24 -1.36
N ARG A 156 5.38 12.66 -0.91
CA ARG A 156 4.65 11.61 -1.64
C ARG A 156 3.66 12.17 -2.68
N CYS A 157 3.34 13.46 -2.63
CA CYS A 157 2.48 14.11 -3.61
C CYS A 157 3.33 14.67 -4.76
N GLY A 158 3.66 13.88 -5.79
CA GLY A 158 4.40 14.46 -6.91
C GLY A 158 4.67 13.56 -8.09
N GLU A 159 5.43 12.49 -7.91
CA GLU A 159 6.01 11.76 -9.05
C GLU A 159 5.98 10.23 -8.82
N PRO A 160 5.65 9.44 -9.85
CA PRO A 160 5.78 7.99 -9.79
C PRO A 160 7.25 7.59 -9.68
N TYR A 161 7.55 6.53 -8.91
CA TYR A 161 8.90 5.99 -8.82
C TYR A 161 9.32 5.30 -10.13
N GLU A 162 10.60 5.43 -10.48
CA GLU A 162 11.17 4.78 -11.66
C GLU A 162 11.02 3.25 -11.56
N PRO A 163 10.48 2.57 -12.59
CA PRO A 163 10.35 1.12 -12.60
C PRO A 163 11.69 0.41 -12.31
N GLY A 164 11.69 -0.49 -11.34
CA GLY A 164 12.89 -1.23 -10.92
C GLY A 164 13.71 -0.56 -9.81
N SER A 165 13.47 0.71 -9.49
CA SER A 165 14.07 1.39 -8.33
C SER A 165 13.69 0.70 -7.00
N PRO A 166 14.49 0.85 -5.93
CA PRO A 166 14.15 0.32 -4.61
C PRO A 166 12.78 0.80 -4.11
N GLU A 167 12.45 2.06 -4.34
CA GLU A 167 11.17 2.67 -3.96
C GLU A 167 10.02 2.06 -4.75
N TRP A 168 10.18 1.91 -6.08
CA TRP A 168 9.20 1.23 -6.92
C TRP A 168 8.97 -0.22 -6.46
N GLN A 169 10.04 -0.95 -6.12
CA GLN A 169 9.91 -2.32 -5.62
C GLN A 169 9.15 -2.37 -4.30
N ARG A 170 9.39 -1.42 -3.39
CA ARG A 170 8.67 -1.32 -2.12
C ARG A 170 7.19 -1.04 -2.31
N GLU A 171 6.83 -0.09 -3.18
CA GLU A 171 5.43 0.18 -3.53
C GLU A 171 4.78 -1.02 -4.21
N ARG A 172 5.50 -1.69 -5.13
CA ARG A 172 5.00 -2.87 -5.82
C ARG A 172 4.73 -4.04 -4.88
N GLU A 173 5.62 -4.28 -3.93
CA GLU A 173 5.45 -5.30 -2.91
C GLU A 173 4.27 -5.00 -1.97
N ALA A 174 4.10 -3.75 -1.57
CA ALA A 174 2.98 -3.30 -0.75
C ALA A 174 1.66 -3.45 -1.52
N GLU A 175 1.62 -3.05 -2.79
CA GLU A 175 0.46 -3.17 -3.67
C GLU A 175 0.03 -4.63 -3.86
N LEU A 176 0.98 -5.53 -4.16
CA LEU A 176 0.68 -6.96 -4.36
C LEU A 176 0.21 -7.63 -3.07
N THR A 177 0.80 -7.27 -1.93
CA THR A 177 0.39 -7.80 -0.62
C THR A 177 -0.99 -7.28 -0.23
N GLY A 178 -1.20 -5.96 -0.35
CA GLY A 178 -2.47 -5.30 -0.08
C GLY A 178 -3.59 -5.81 -0.97
N ARG A 179 -3.31 -6.08 -2.24
CA ARG A 179 -4.27 -6.72 -3.16
C ARG A 179 -4.73 -8.09 -2.66
N ILE A 180 -3.83 -8.93 -2.15
CA ILE A 180 -4.21 -10.25 -1.62
C ILE A 180 -5.14 -10.09 -0.42
N LEU A 181 -4.79 -9.20 0.52
CA LEU A 181 -5.60 -8.90 1.70
C LEU A 181 -6.98 -8.34 1.33
N ALA A 182 -7.02 -7.32 0.48
CA ALA A 182 -8.25 -6.69 0.05
C ALA A 182 -9.16 -7.67 -0.70
N GLN A 183 -8.61 -8.53 -1.57
CA GLN A 183 -9.39 -9.58 -2.23
C GLN A 183 -10.02 -10.55 -1.23
N HIS A 184 -9.31 -10.91 -0.16
CA HIS A 184 -9.85 -11.79 0.88
C HIS A 184 -10.95 -11.09 1.70
N ILE A 185 -10.71 -9.85 2.13
CA ILE A 185 -11.65 -9.08 2.96
C ILE A 185 -12.93 -8.70 2.19
N LEU A 186 -12.79 -8.30 0.91
CA LEU A 186 -13.92 -7.83 0.10
C LEU A 186 -14.71 -8.98 -0.55
N ASP A 187 -14.12 -10.18 -0.64
CA ASP A 187 -14.74 -11.37 -1.23
C ASP A 187 -14.35 -12.64 -0.44
N PRO A 188 -14.85 -12.79 0.81
CA PRO A 188 -14.45 -13.89 1.69
C PRO A 188 -14.95 -15.26 1.21
N ASP A 189 -16.06 -15.30 0.47
CA ASP A 189 -16.65 -16.56 -0.03
C ASP A 189 -15.82 -17.21 -1.15
N ARG A 190 -15.16 -16.39 -1.97
CA ARG A 190 -14.22 -16.88 -2.98
C ARG A 190 -12.92 -17.41 -2.36
N ALA A 191 -12.49 -16.86 -1.22
CA ALA A 191 -11.34 -17.35 -0.47
C ALA A 191 -11.65 -18.69 0.23
N ARG A 192 -12.80 -18.81 0.90
CA ARG A 192 -13.27 -20.05 1.56
C ARG A 192 -13.43 -21.21 0.57
N SER A 193 -14.00 -20.93 -0.61
CA SER A 193 -14.19 -21.93 -1.67
C SER A 193 -12.87 -22.50 -2.21
N ARG A 194 -11.81 -21.68 -2.31
CA ARG A 194 -10.46 -22.15 -2.70
C ARG A 194 -9.77 -22.96 -1.59
N GLY A 195 -9.99 -22.61 -0.33
CA GLY A 195 -9.47 -23.37 0.82
C GLY A 195 -10.04 -24.77 0.90
N LEU A 196 -11.36 -24.91 0.74
CA LEU A 196 -12.07 -26.19 0.73
C LEU A 196 -11.58 -27.11 -0.40
N LEU A 197 -11.46 -26.57 -1.63
CA LEU A 197 -10.96 -27.32 -2.78
C LEU A 197 -9.51 -27.79 -2.62
N ARG A 198 -8.67 -27.03 -1.88
CA ARG A 198 -7.27 -27.39 -1.64
C ARG A 198 -7.13 -28.46 -0.54
N ALA A 199 -7.94 -28.38 0.52
CA ALA A 199 -8.01 -29.40 1.57
C ALA A 199 -8.49 -30.76 1.05
N LEU A 200 -9.41 -30.77 0.07
CA LEU A 200 -9.88 -31.99 -0.59
C LEU A 200 -8.82 -32.61 -1.53
N LYS A 201 -7.93 -31.80 -2.11
CA LYS A 201 -6.84 -32.29 -2.99
C LYS A 201 -5.59 -32.80 -2.25
N GLY A 202 -5.40 -32.42 -0.98
CA GLY A 202 -4.26 -32.85 -0.15
C GLY A 202 -4.44 -34.18 0.60
N ARG A 203 -5.56 -34.89 0.41
CA ARG A 203 -5.86 -36.20 1.03
C ARG A 203 -5.77 -37.36 0.03
N ARG A 204 -4.73 -37.40 -0.81
CA ARG A 204 -4.43 -38.55 -1.68
C ARG A 204 -2.97 -38.94 -1.55
#